data_AF-A0A9X1TH66-F1
#
_entry.id   AF-A0A9X1TH66-F1
#
_cell.length_a   1.000
_cell.length_b   1.000
_cell.length_c   1.000
_cell.angle_alpha   90.00
_cell.angle_beta   90.00
_cell.angle_gamma   90.00
#
_symmetry.space_group_name_H-M   'P 1'
#
loop_
_entity.id
_entity.type
_entity.pdbx_description
1 polymer ?
#
loop_
_entity_poly.entity_id
_entity_poly.type
_entity_poly.pdbx_seq_one_letter_code
_entity_poly.pdbx_strand_id
1 'polypeptide(L)'
;MWFTPEQIATQALKKLLNQNRNKLEVEIAHILLTICDEKDLDELRFCTGDVQDWLNKKHVRYKDVVQIKRVLQNAWKLTPAKNSLTYSQFKFLTDGTIYEQTGKGRYYYLSRSRIYELNELL
;
A
#
# COMPACT_ATOMS: atom_id res chain seq x y z
N MET A 1 -27.85 14.68 -27.11
CA MET A 1 -26.39 14.93 -27.23
C MET A 1 -25.79 14.81 -25.85
N TRP A 2 -24.93 13.82 -25.62
CA TRP A 2 -24.19 13.64 -24.37
C TRP A 2 -22.73 13.46 -24.72
N PHE A 3 -21.83 14.09 -23.97
CA PHE A 3 -20.40 13.89 -24.14
C PHE A 3 -20.03 12.46 -23.77
N THR A 4 -19.13 11.85 -24.53
CA THR A 4 -18.55 10.55 -24.17
C THR A 4 -17.54 10.74 -23.03
N PRO A 5 -17.28 9.70 -22.21
CA PRO A 5 -16.32 9.79 -21.09
C PRO A 5 -14.92 10.29 -21.53
N GLU A 6 -14.53 9.97 -22.75
CA GLU A 6 -13.27 10.40 -23.37
C GLU A 6 -13.23 11.91 -23.63
N GLN A 7 -14.37 12.53 -23.97
CA GLN A 7 -14.49 13.95 -24.28
C GLN A 7 -14.41 14.84 -23.02
N ILE A 8 -14.79 14.31 -21.85
CA ILE A 8 -14.74 15.03 -20.57
C ILE A 8 -13.47 14.75 -19.75
N ALA A 9 -12.65 13.78 -20.17
CA ALA A 9 -11.42 13.35 -19.49
C ALA A 9 -10.25 14.33 -19.67
N THR A 10 -10.46 15.58 -19.23
CA THR A 10 -9.45 16.64 -19.29
C THR A 10 -8.29 16.35 -18.34
N GLN A 11 -7.11 16.92 -18.64
CA GLN A 11 -5.94 16.78 -17.78
C GLN A 11 -6.15 17.42 -16.40
N ALA A 12 -6.95 18.50 -16.31
CA ALA A 12 -7.35 19.12 -15.05
C ALA A 12 -8.29 18.21 -14.25
N LEU A 13 -9.27 17.57 -14.89
CA LEU A 13 -10.15 16.60 -14.23
C LEU A 13 -9.35 15.39 -13.73
N LYS A 14 -8.45 14.84 -14.54
CA LYS A 14 -7.54 13.77 -14.12
C LYS A 14 -6.71 14.20 -12.91
N LYS A 15 -6.12 15.41 -12.94
CA LYS A 15 -5.40 15.99 -11.80
C LYS A 15 -6.27 16.18 -10.56
N LEU A 16 -7.54 16.57 -10.70
CA LEU A 16 -8.45 16.78 -9.57
C LEU A 16 -8.93 15.46 -8.97
N LEU A 17 -9.24 14.47 -9.82
CA LEU A 17 -9.53 13.09 -9.40
C LEU A 17 -8.32 12.50 -8.63
N ASN A 18 -7.12 12.79 -9.13
CA ASN A 18 -5.84 12.44 -8.54
C ASN A 18 -5.55 13.25 -7.26
N GLN A 19 -5.94 14.52 -7.16
CA GLN A 19 -5.75 15.31 -5.94
C GLN A 19 -6.74 14.94 -4.82
N ASN A 20 -7.84 14.24 -5.14
CA ASN A 20 -8.74 13.65 -4.16
C ASN A 20 -8.22 12.29 -3.63
N ARG A 21 -6.96 11.93 -3.94
CA ARG A 21 -6.34 10.70 -3.44
C ARG A 21 -6.21 10.73 -1.93
N ASN A 22 -6.49 9.57 -1.35
CA ASN A 22 -6.38 9.38 0.08
C ASN A 22 -4.89 9.42 0.45
N LYS A 23 -4.48 10.38 1.30
CA LYS A 23 -3.10 10.50 1.80
C LYS A 23 -2.55 9.16 2.31
N LEU A 24 -3.42 8.33 2.87
CA LEU A 24 -3.11 6.98 3.33
C LEU A 24 -2.58 6.06 2.20
N GLU A 25 -3.10 6.17 0.98
CA GLU A 25 -2.64 5.34 -0.16
C GLU A 25 -1.20 5.65 -0.52
N VAL A 26 -0.87 6.93 -0.61
CA VAL A 26 0.49 7.40 -0.92
C VAL A 26 1.47 6.97 0.17
N GLU A 27 1.09 7.13 1.45
CA GLU A 27 1.93 6.71 2.57
C GLU A 27 2.17 5.19 2.57
N ILE A 28 1.15 4.37 2.33
CA ILE A 28 1.30 2.91 2.26
C ILE A 28 2.22 2.53 1.09
N ALA A 29 2.04 3.13 -0.09
CA ALA A 29 2.90 2.85 -1.25
C ALA A 29 4.36 3.23 -0.98
N HIS A 30 4.59 4.40 -0.39
CA HIS A 30 5.93 4.87 -0.04
C HIS A 30 6.63 3.93 0.96
N ILE A 31 5.91 3.49 2.01
CA ILE A 31 6.45 2.53 2.99
C ILE A 31 6.84 1.21 2.32
N LEU A 32 5.98 0.69 1.44
CA LEU A 32 6.25 -0.56 0.72
C LEU A 32 7.49 -0.45 -0.18
N LEU A 33 7.63 0.66 -0.93
CA LEU A 33 8.82 0.92 -1.73
C LEU A 33 10.08 1.05 -0.87
N THR A 34 10.00 1.74 0.27
CA THR A 34 11.13 1.86 1.21
C THR A 34 11.63 0.48 1.66
N ILE A 35 10.71 -0.43 1.99
CA ILE A 35 11.08 -1.80 2.38
C ILE A 35 11.71 -2.55 1.21
N CYS A 36 11.14 -2.46 0.00
CA CYS A 36 11.72 -3.06 -1.20
C CYS A 36 13.12 -2.54 -1.50
N ASP A 37 13.37 -1.25 -1.33
CA ASP A 37 14.67 -0.62 -1.59
C ASP A 37 15.71 -1.03 -0.54
N GLU A 38 15.37 -1.03 0.75
CA GLU A 38 16.32 -1.39 1.82
C GLU A 38 16.66 -2.88 1.85
N LYS A 39 15.75 -3.74 1.40
CA LYS A 39 15.92 -5.20 1.41
C LYS A 39 16.20 -5.81 0.03
N ASP A 40 16.29 -4.97 -1.00
CA ASP A 40 16.45 -5.36 -2.40
C ASP A 40 15.45 -6.47 -2.82
N LEU A 41 14.16 -6.21 -2.56
CA LEU A 41 13.07 -7.16 -2.81
C LEU A 41 12.27 -6.81 -4.05
N ASP A 42 12.12 -7.78 -4.93
CA ASP A 42 11.21 -7.70 -6.08
C ASP A 42 9.75 -7.96 -5.71
N GLU A 43 9.50 -8.64 -4.60
CA GLU A 43 8.18 -9.04 -4.14
C GLU A 43 8.04 -8.89 -2.63
N LEU A 44 6.87 -8.44 -2.19
CA LEU A 44 6.60 -8.19 -0.77
C LEU A 44 5.28 -8.83 -0.35
N ARG A 45 5.32 -9.46 0.83
CA ARG A 45 4.16 -10.08 1.47
C ARG A 45 3.88 -9.36 2.79
N PHE A 46 2.63 -9.02 3.03
CA PHE A 46 2.26 -8.23 4.21
C PHE A 46 0.81 -8.44 4.61
N CYS A 47 0.51 -8.27 5.89
CA CYS A 47 -0.85 -8.27 6.43
C CYS A 47 -1.31 -6.83 6.72
N THR A 48 -2.61 -6.66 6.97
CA THR A 48 -3.15 -5.34 7.39
C THR A 48 -2.54 -4.85 8.71
N GLY A 49 -2.17 -5.78 9.60
CA GLY A 49 -1.52 -5.45 10.87
C GLY A 49 -0.13 -4.86 10.67
N ASP A 50 0.64 -5.40 9.71
CA ASP A 50 1.98 -4.90 9.42
C ASP A 50 1.91 -3.46 8.91
N VAL A 51 0.99 -3.19 7.97
CA VAL A 51 0.76 -1.85 7.45
C VAL A 51 0.38 -0.87 8.57
N GLN A 52 -0.49 -1.29 9.49
CA GLN A 52 -0.85 -0.48 10.64
C GLN A 52 0.36 -0.20 11.54
N ASP A 53 1.19 -1.20 11.81
CA ASP A 53 2.39 -1.05 12.63
C ASP A 53 3.40 -0.09 11.96
N TRP A 54 3.62 -0.22 10.65
CA TRP A 54 4.52 0.64 9.89
C TRP A 54 4.05 2.10 9.88
N LEU A 55 2.75 2.34 9.65
CA LEU A 55 2.16 3.67 9.68
C LEU A 55 2.30 4.33 11.05
N ASN A 56 2.03 3.58 12.12
CA ASN A 56 2.17 4.08 13.49
C ASN A 56 3.62 4.45 13.84
N LYS A 57 4.61 3.70 13.31
CA LYS A 57 6.04 3.97 13.51
C LYS A 57 6.51 5.24 12.79
N LYS A 58 5.95 5.55 11.61
CA LYS A 58 6.21 6.81 10.89
C LYS A 58 5.41 8.02 11.41
N HIS A 59 4.99 8.00 12.68
CA HIS A 59 4.33 9.09 13.39
C HIS A 59 2.94 9.49 12.86
N VAL A 60 2.37 8.71 11.94
CA VAL A 60 0.97 8.89 11.53
C VAL A 60 0.13 7.93 12.34
N ARG A 61 -0.51 8.45 13.39
CA ARG A 61 -1.38 7.66 14.30
C ARG A 61 -2.65 7.20 13.59
N TYR A 62 -2.53 6.24 12.68
CA TYR A 62 -3.65 5.61 12.01
C TYR A 62 -4.18 4.48 12.88
N LYS A 63 -5.21 4.79 13.66
CA LYS A 63 -5.93 3.82 14.47
C LYS A 63 -6.99 3.04 13.67
N ASP A 64 -7.35 3.52 12.48
CA ASP A 64 -8.47 2.98 11.72
C ASP A 64 -8.05 1.89 10.72
N VAL A 65 -8.07 0.64 11.19
CA VAL A 65 -7.83 -0.56 10.36
C VAL A 65 -8.83 -0.66 9.20
N VAL A 66 -10.04 -0.09 9.34
CA VAL A 66 -11.06 -0.13 8.29
C VAL A 66 -10.60 0.70 7.09
N GLN A 67 -9.95 1.85 7.32
CA GLN A 67 -9.42 2.68 6.24
C GLN A 67 -8.27 1.98 5.51
N ILE A 68 -7.36 1.32 6.24
CA ILE A 68 -6.29 0.52 5.63
C ILE A 68 -6.90 -0.61 4.78
N LYS A 69 -7.91 -1.33 5.29
CA LYS A 69 -8.61 -2.36 4.52
C LYS A 69 -9.30 -1.79 3.27
N ARG A 70 -9.93 -0.62 3.36
CA ARG A 70 -10.55 0.05 2.20
C ARG A 70 -9.52 0.36 1.13
N VAL A 71 -8.34 0.86 1.51
CA VAL A 71 -7.24 1.09 0.56
C VAL A 71 -6.83 -0.23 -0.10
N LEU A 72 -6.45 -1.23 0.69
CA LEU A 72 -5.90 -2.48 0.15
C LEU A 72 -6.93 -3.27 -0.69
N GLN A 73 -8.18 -3.35 -0.26
CA GLN A 73 -9.20 -4.19 -0.90
C GLN A 73 -10.07 -3.44 -1.90
N ASN A 74 -10.43 -2.17 -1.63
CA ASN A 74 -11.33 -1.42 -2.50
C ASN A 74 -10.58 -0.56 -3.52
N ALA A 75 -9.52 0.13 -3.11
CA ALA A 75 -8.74 0.96 -4.03
C ALA A 75 -7.77 0.10 -4.85
N TRP A 76 -6.93 -0.69 -4.17
CA TRP A 76 -5.89 -1.50 -4.83
C TRP A 76 -6.37 -2.88 -5.28
N LYS A 77 -7.61 -3.27 -4.94
CA LYS A 77 -8.25 -4.53 -5.34
C LYS A 77 -7.46 -5.78 -4.96
N LEU A 78 -6.71 -5.73 -3.87
CA LEU A 78 -5.92 -6.86 -3.39
C LEU A 78 -6.81 -7.90 -2.69
N THR A 79 -6.49 -9.16 -2.93
CA THR A 79 -7.13 -10.28 -2.24
C THR A 79 -6.14 -10.92 -1.27
N PRO A 80 -6.50 -11.11 0.00
CA PRO A 80 -5.63 -11.78 0.96
C PRO A 80 -5.58 -13.28 0.66
N ALA A 81 -4.50 -13.94 1.08
CA ALA A 81 -4.36 -15.38 0.94
C ALA A 81 -5.55 -16.14 1.57
N LYS A 82 -5.97 -17.25 0.93
CA LYS A 82 -7.10 -18.06 1.38
C LYS A 82 -6.89 -18.63 2.78
N ASN A 83 -5.66 -19.05 3.09
CA ASN A 83 -5.28 -19.64 4.37
C ASN A 83 -4.23 -18.78 5.09
N SER A 84 -4.11 -18.97 6.41
CA SER A 84 -3.03 -18.37 7.19
C SER A 84 -1.73 -19.11 6.90
N LEU A 85 -0.84 -18.46 6.15
CA LEU A 85 0.44 -18.99 5.71
C LEU A 85 1.59 -18.23 6.37
N THR A 86 2.78 -18.82 6.35
CA THR A 86 4.01 -18.15 6.80
C THR A 86 4.52 -17.20 5.71
N TYR A 87 5.07 -16.06 6.12
CA TYR A 87 5.62 -15.05 5.22
C TYR A 87 6.76 -14.26 5.88
N SER A 88 7.62 -13.66 5.06
CA SER A 88 8.62 -12.70 5.50
C SER A 88 7.93 -11.39 5.91
N GLN A 89 7.93 -11.12 7.21
CA GLN A 89 7.33 -9.93 7.81
C GLN A 89 8.43 -8.94 8.17
N PHE A 90 8.22 -7.67 7.83
CA PHE A 90 9.16 -6.59 8.11
C PHE A 90 8.69 -5.75 9.28
N LYS A 91 9.62 -5.28 10.12
CA LYS A 91 9.33 -4.37 11.24
C LYS A 91 10.33 -3.23 11.29
N PHE A 92 9.81 -2.04 11.56
CA PHE A 92 10.62 -0.84 11.84
C PHE A 92 10.96 -0.77 13.33
N LEU A 93 12.26 -0.78 13.63
CA LEU A 93 12.77 -0.50 14.96
C LEU A 93 12.78 1.03 15.22
N THR A 94 13.04 1.42 16.46
CA THR A 94 13.02 2.83 16.90
C THR A 94 14.17 3.65 16.29
N ASP A 95 15.27 3.00 15.93
CA ASP A 95 16.42 3.55 15.23
C ASP A 95 16.20 3.73 13.72
N GLY A 96 15.06 3.25 13.19
CA GLY A 96 14.74 3.30 11.76
C GLY A 96 15.16 2.06 10.98
N THR A 97 15.86 1.10 11.61
CA THR A 97 16.29 -0.13 10.95
C THR A 97 15.11 -1.04 10.64
N ILE A 98 15.08 -1.60 9.42
CA ILE A 98 14.11 -2.63 9.03
C ILE A 98 14.66 -4.03 9.36
N TYR A 99 13.97 -4.74 10.24
CA TYR A 99 14.27 -6.13 10.58
C TYR A 99 13.27 -7.09 9.93
N GLU A 100 13.77 -8.22 9.42
CA GLU A 100 12.96 -9.30 8.86
C GLU A 100 12.71 -10.39 9.91
N GLN A 101 11.46 -10.80 10.05
CA GLN A 101 11.05 -11.91 10.91
C GLN A 101 10.01 -12.77 10.20
N THR A 102 9.82 -14.00 10.68
CA THR A 102 8.75 -14.87 10.16
C THR A 102 7.41 -14.49 10.79
N GLY A 103 6.47 -14.04 9.95
CA GLY A 103 5.07 -13.81 10.32
C GLY A 103 4.17 -14.98 9.90
N LYS A 104 2.97 -15.05 10.49
CA LYS A 104 1.90 -15.98 10.06
C LYS A 104 0.59 -15.23 9.90
N GLY A 105 -0.08 -15.39 8.77
CA GLY A 105 -1.34 -14.69 8.50
C GLY A 105 -1.83 -14.84 7.08
N ARG A 106 -2.97 -14.20 6.79
CA ARG A 106 -3.53 -14.10 5.44
C ARG A 106 -2.93 -12.87 4.77
N TYR A 107 -1.73 -13.05 4.23
CA TYR A 107 -0.97 -11.95 3.63
C TYR A 107 -1.56 -11.53 2.27
N TYR A 108 -1.35 -10.26 1.93
CA TYR A 108 -1.40 -9.73 0.59
C TYR A 108 -0.04 -9.89 -0.08
N TYR A 109 -0.05 -9.93 -1.39
CA TYR A 109 1.13 -10.07 -2.23
C TYR A 109 1.17 -8.91 -3.23
N LEU A 110 2.32 -8.28 -3.37
CA LEU A 110 2.60 -7.24 -4.35
C LEU A 110 4.02 -7.40 -4.90
N SER A 111 4.18 -7.24 -6.21
CA SER A 111 5.49 -7.04 -6.84
C SER A 111 5.90 -5.58 -6.77
N ARG A 112 7.21 -5.32 -6.78
CA ARG A 112 7.80 -3.99 -6.79
C ARG A 112 7.29 -3.15 -7.96
N SER A 113 7.24 -3.73 -9.16
CA SER A 113 6.66 -3.08 -10.34
C SER A 113 5.19 -2.68 -10.12
N ARG A 114 4.40 -3.53 -9.48
CA ARG A 114 3.00 -3.21 -9.17
C ARG A 114 2.88 -2.08 -8.15
N ILE A 115 3.79 -2.00 -7.19
CA ILE A 115 3.83 -0.89 -6.23
C ILE A 115 4.18 0.42 -6.95
N TYR A 116 5.14 0.41 -7.89
CA TYR A 116 5.42 1.58 -8.74
C TYR A 116 4.23 1.97 -9.61
N GLU A 117 3.54 1.02 -10.25
CA GLU A 117 2.31 1.33 -10.99
C GLU A 117 1.26 1.97 -10.09
N LEU A 118 1.07 1.43 -8.88
CA LEU A 118 0.18 2.03 -7.90
C LEU A 118 0.69 3.43 -7.53
N ASN A 119 2.00 3.67 -7.40
CA ASN A 119 2.58 4.96 -7.03
C ASN A 119 2.68 6.00 -8.17
N GLU A 120 2.79 5.58 -9.43
CA GLU A 120 2.91 6.43 -10.62
C GLU A 120 1.58 6.65 -11.33
N LEU A 121 0.63 5.71 -11.17
CA LEU A 121 -0.80 5.99 -11.32
C LEU A 121 -1.36 6.68 -10.06
N LEU A 122 -0.51 7.02 -9.06
CA LEU A 122 -0.73 8.01 -7.98
C LEU A 122 -0.09 9.37 -8.35
#